data_AF-A0A2E7TQ04-F1
#
_entry.id   AF-A0A2E7TQ04-F1
#
_cell.length_a   1.000
_cell.length_b   1.000
_cell.length_c   1.000
_cell.angle_alpha   90.00
_cell.angle_beta   90.00
_cell.angle_gamma   90.00
#
_symmetry.space_group_name_H-M   'P 1'
#
loop_
_entity.id
_entity.type
_entity.pdbx_description
1 polymer ?
#
loop_
_entity_poly.entity_id
_entity_poly.type
_entity_poly.pdbx_seq_one_letter_code
_entity_poly.pdbx_strand_id
1 'polypeptide(L)' 'PKMYNIVSYKIIIYNRWGERIFTSTNPENQWDGTYLNEEVQQDVYVYKIIYSGYGEDQSLDKKQLVGTVTLIR' A
#
# COMPACT_ATOMS: atom_id res chain seq x y z
N PRO A 1 5.42 6.38 16.81
CA PRO A 1 5.70 4.97 17.14
C PRO A 1 6.60 4.29 16.08
N LYS A 2 7.88 4.10 16.41
CA LYS A 2 8.86 3.43 15.56
C LYS A 2 8.69 1.91 15.69
N MET A 3 8.95 1.18 14.61
CA MET A 3 8.90 -0.28 14.56
C MET A 3 10.22 -0.75 13.95
N TYR A 4 10.76 -1.85 14.46
CA TYR A 4 12.04 -2.40 14.00
C TYR A 4 11.79 -3.78 13.37
N ASN A 5 12.66 -4.19 12.45
CA ASN A 5 12.58 -5.49 11.77
C ASN A 5 11.19 -5.77 11.18
N ILE A 6 10.83 -5.11 10.08
CA ILE A 6 9.58 -5.38 9.36
C ILE A 6 9.59 -6.85 8.90
N VAL A 7 8.61 -7.61 9.39
CA VAL A 7 8.42 -9.05 9.11
C VAL A 7 7.51 -9.26 7.90
N SER A 8 6.50 -8.41 7.74
CA SER A 8 5.59 -8.50 6.61
C SER A 8 5.19 -7.14 6.10
N TYR A 9 4.92 -7.08 4.80
CA TYR A 9 4.44 -5.91 4.10
C TYR A 9 3.39 -6.33 3.07
N LYS A 10 2.34 -5.52 2.95
CA LYS A 10 1.34 -5.63 1.90
C LYS A 10 0.80 -4.26 1.56
N ILE A 11 0.87 -3.88 0.30
CA ILE A 11 0.19 -2.70 -0.24
C ILE A 11 -0.99 -3.15 -1.09
N ILE A 12 -2.07 -2.38 -1.02
CA ILE A 12 -3.27 -2.54 -1.82
C ILE A 12 -3.68 -1.15 -2.30
N ILE A 13 -4.01 -1.00 -3.59
CA ILE A 13 -4.53 0.25 -4.13
C ILE A 13 -5.90 0.01 -4.74
N TYR A 14 -6.81 0.95 -4.46
CA TYR A 14 -8.18 0.96 -4.91
C TYR A 14 -8.46 2.18 -5.79
N ASN A 15 -9.28 2.01 -6.81
CA ASN A 15 -9.86 3.14 -7.56
C ASN A 15 -10.99 3.82 -6.76
N ARG A 16 -11.56 4.91 -7.30
CA ARG A 16 -12.65 5.66 -6.66
C ARG A 16 -13.93 4.85 -6.38
N TRP A 17 -14.09 3.70 -7.04
CA TRP A 17 -15.24 2.80 -6.86
C TRP A 17 -14.99 1.71 -5.80
N GLY A 18 -13.81 1.70 -5.17
CA GLY A 18 -13.44 0.69 -4.19
C GLY A 18 -12.95 -0.63 -4.81
N GLU A 19 -12.76 -0.69 -6.12
CA GLU A 19 -12.18 -1.85 -6.78
C GLU A 19 -10.66 -1.87 -6.59
N ARG A 20 -10.11 -3.03 -6.24
CA ARG A 20 -8.67 -3.22 -6.08
C ARG A 20 -8.00 -3.34 -7.44
N ILE A 21 -7.19 -2.35 -7.78
CA ILE A 21 -6.43 -2.31 -9.04
C ILE A 21 -4.98 -2.77 -8.88
N PHE A 22 -4.43 -2.74 -7.67
CA PHE A 22 -3.05 -3.18 -7.43
C PHE A 22 -2.90 -3.84 -6.05
N THR A 23 -1.99 -4.82 -5.96
CA THR A 23 -1.54 -5.37 -4.68
C THR A 23 -0.12 -5.91 -4.82
N SER A 24 0.69 -5.72 -3.77
CA SER A 24 2.03 -6.28 -3.71
C SER A 24 2.40 -6.60 -2.26
N THR A 25 3.24 -7.61 -2.04
CA THR A 25 3.90 -7.89 -0.76
C THR A 25 5.39 -7.52 -0.77
N ASN A 26 5.92 -7.11 -1.92
CA ASN A 26 7.28 -6.61 -2.06
C ASN A 26 7.24 -5.06 -2.05
N PRO A 27 7.90 -4.39 -1.09
CA PRO A 27 8.00 -2.92 -1.04
C PRO A 27 8.58 -2.29 -2.30
N GLU A 28 9.49 -2.98 -2.99
CA GLU A 28 10.12 -2.49 -4.23
C GLU A 28 9.18 -2.54 -5.43
N ASN A 29 8.14 -3.37 -5.37
CA ASN A 29 7.12 -3.45 -6.41
C ASN A 29 5.99 -2.46 -6.08
N GLN A 30 6.09 -1.28 -6.70
CA GLN A 30 5.18 -0.16 -6.54
C GLN A 30 4.21 -0.06 -7.72
N TRP A 31 3.08 0.59 -7.50
CA TRP A 31 2.14 0.86 -8.58
C TRP A 31 2.63 2.02 -9.44
N ASP A 32 2.63 1.81 -10.75
CA ASP A 32 3.17 2.74 -11.76
C ASP A 32 2.09 3.56 -12.47
N GLY A 33 0.82 3.44 -12.06
CA GLY A 33 -0.30 4.09 -12.74
C GLY A 33 -0.91 3.25 -13.87
N THR A 34 -0.61 1.96 -13.95
CA THR A 34 -1.24 1.04 -14.91
C THR A 34 -2.15 0.02 -14.23
N TYR A 35 -3.17 -0.43 -14.94
CA TYR A 35 -4.03 -1.55 -14.56
C TYR A 35 -4.37 -2.36 -15.81
N LEU A 36 -4.17 -3.68 -15.76
CA LEU A 36 -4.37 -4.57 -16.92
C LEU A 36 -3.58 -4.14 -18.17
N ASN A 37 -2.35 -3.64 -17.97
CA ASN A 37 -1.47 -3.08 -19.02
C ASN A 37 -2.00 -1.81 -19.70
N GLU A 38 -3.05 -1.19 -19.16
CA GLU A 38 -3.57 0.07 -19.63
C GLU A 38 -3.31 1.18 -18.62
N GLU A 39 -3.07 2.38 -19.12
CA GLU A 39 -2.99 3.58 -18.30
C GLU A 39 -4.32 3.87 -17.63
N VAL A 40 -4.33 4.02 -16.30
CA VAL A 40 -5.56 4.41 -15.60
C VAL A 40 -5.84 5.91 -15.73
N GLN A 41 -7.05 6.32 -15.37
CA GLN A 41 -7.50 7.70 -15.34
C GLN A 41 -6.68 8.57 -14.37
N GLN A 42 -6.48 9.84 -14.72
CA GLN A 42 -6.07 10.86 -13.75
C GLN A 42 -7.17 11.07 -12.68
N ASP A 43 -6.95 10.53 -11.48
CA ASP A 43 -7.93 10.51 -10.39
C ASP A 43 -7.25 10.33 -9.03
N VAL A 44 -8.04 10.33 -7.96
CA VAL A 44 -7.62 9.99 -6.60
C VAL A 44 -7.81 8.49 -6.36
N TYR A 45 -6.74 7.85 -5.91
CA TYR A 45 -6.67 6.44 -5.57
C TYR A 45 -6.43 6.27 -4.07
N VAL A 46 -7.00 5.23 -3.48
CA VAL A 46 -6.80 4.92 -2.05
C VAL A 46 -5.74 3.85 -1.92
N TYR A 47 -4.69 4.10 -1.15
CA TYR A 47 -3.72 3.07 -0.77
C TYR A 47 -4.00 2.58 0.66
N LYS A 48 -3.81 1.28 0.85
CA LYS A 48 -3.80 0.62 2.15
C LYS A 48 -2.52 -0.20 2.28
N ILE A 49 -1.66 0.20 3.20
CA ILE A 49 -0.46 -0.54 3.55
C ILE A 49 -0.71 -1.26 4.88
N ILE A 50 -0.39 -2.53 4.93
CA ILE A 50 -0.45 -3.38 6.10
C ILE A 50 0.95 -3.91 6.32
N TYR A 51 1.51 -3.72 7.50
CA TYR A 51 2.84 -4.21 7.84
C TYR A 51 2.88 -4.74 9.26
N SER A 52 3.78 -5.68 9.50
CA SER A 52 4.07 -6.19 10.84
C SER A 52 5.57 -6.11 11.11
N GLY A 53 5.93 -5.98 12.37
CA GLY A 53 7.31 -5.87 12.81
C GLY A 53 7.39 -5.94 14.32
N TYR A 54 8.59 -5.73 14.86
CA TYR A 54 8.81 -5.78 16.29
C TYR A 54 8.69 -4.39 16.92
N GLY A 55 7.88 -4.30 17.96
CA GLY A 55 7.80 -3.14 18.84
C GLY A 55 9.04 -3.00 19.74
N GLU A 56 9.10 -1.91 20.50
CA GLU A 56 10.19 -1.67 21.48
C GLU A 56 10.21 -2.74 22.59
N ASP A 57 9.06 -3.35 22.88
CA ASP A 57 8.88 -4.44 23.84
C ASP A 57 9.17 -5.83 23.24
N GLN A 58 9.71 -5.90 22.02
CA GLN A 58 9.93 -7.13 21.25
C GLN A 58 8.65 -7.92 20.93
N SER A 59 7.47 -7.32 21.11
CA SER A 59 6.22 -7.93 20.68
C SER A 59 6.07 -7.79 19.16
N LEU A 60 5.45 -8.79 18.53
CA LEU A 60 5.10 -8.71 17.12
C LEU A 60 3.81 -7.90 16.98
N ASP A 61 3.96 -6.69 16.45
CA ASP A 61 2.85 -5.77 16.21
C ASP A 61 2.46 -5.77 14.74
N LYS A 62 1.18 -5.48 14.47
CA LYS A 62 0.64 -5.26 13.12
C LYS A 62 0.01 -3.87 13.04
N LYS A 63 0.37 -3.12 12.00
CA LYS A 63 -0.14 -1.78 11.75
C LYS A 63 -0.70 -1.65 10.35
N GLN A 64 -1.56 -0.65 10.19
CA GLN A 64 -2.12 -0.26 8.90
C GLN A 64 -1.95 1.24 8.68
N LEU A 65 -1.64 1.61 7.45
CA LEU A 65 -1.63 2.98 6.96
C LEU A 65 -2.62 3.06 5.80
N VAL A 66 -3.49 4.05 5.85
CA VAL A 66 -4.49 4.31 4.81
C VAL A 66 -4.34 5.76 4.40
N GLY A 67 -4.34 6.01 3.10
CA GLY A 67 -4.28 7.36 2.57
C GLY A 67 -4.70 7.38 1.10
N THR A 68 -4.56 8.55 0.51
CA THR A 68 -4.88 8.77 -0.90
C THR A 68 -3.64 9.19 -1.67
N VAL A 69 -3.57 8.81 -2.94
CA VAL A 69 -2.61 9.31 -3.91
C VAL A 69 -3.40 9.91 -5.07
N THR A 70 -3.06 11.13 -5.48
CA THR A 70 -3.62 11.73 -6.69
C THR A 70 -2.67 11.41 -7.83
N LEU A 71 -3.15 10.66 -8.82
CA LEU A 71 -2.40 10.49 -10.06
C LEU A 71 -2.58 11.76 -10.90
N ILE A 72 -1.47 12.34 -11.35
CA ILE A 72 -1.43 13.51 -12.24
C ILE A 72 -0.53 13.19 -13.43
N ARG A 73 -0.84 13.74 -14.61
CA ARG A 73 -0.01 13.65 -15.83
C ARG A 73 0.31 15.03 -16.37
#